data_AF-A0A3D8WU62-F1
#
_entry.id   AF-A0A3D8WU62-F1
#
_cell.length_a   1.000
_cell.length_b   1.000
_cell.length_c   1.000
_cell.angle_alpha   90.00
_cell.angle_beta   90.00
_cell.angle_gamma   90.00
#
_symmetry.space_group_name_H-M   'P 1'
#
loop_
_entity.id
_entity.type
_entity.pdbx_description
1 polymer ?
#
loop_
_entity_poly.entity_id
_entity_poly.type
_entity_poly.pdbx_seq_one_letter_code
_entity_poly.pdbx_strand_id
1 'polypeptide(L)'
;GDHYGISENHNKAMEKVLGEKITPYKNAQLQRVPFFLHVPGVKGGVNHTYGGEIDVVPTLLHLVGIDSKEYVQFGTDLLSKDHDQVVAFRNGDYVSPKYTSIDGKYYDTNTGERITATDEAKAYKKKVGRELELSDKVLYGDLLRFNKLDDFKPVDPSKYMYGKDQETEK
;
A
#
# COMPACT_ATOMS: atom_id res chain seq x y z
N GLY A 1 9.43 -3.68 -4.91
CA GLY A 1 10.25 -3.66 -3.69
C GLY A 1 9.30 -3.84 -2.54
N ASP A 2 9.78 -4.38 -1.42
CA ASP A 2 8.98 -4.69 -0.22
C ASP A 2 9.00 -3.55 0.81
N HIS A 3 10.11 -2.83 0.96
CA HIS A 3 10.20 -1.65 1.81
C HIS A 3 11.48 -0.84 1.53
N TYR A 4 11.66 0.26 2.26
CA TYR A 4 12.92 1.02 2.26
C TYR A 4 14.09 0.17 2.76
N GLY A 5 15.24 0.26 2.09
CA GLY A 5 16.48 -0.40 2.56
C GLY A 5 17.32 0.48 3.50
N ILE A 6 17.17 1.81 3.42
CA ILE A 6 18.01 2.78 4.15
C ILE A 6 17.12 3.59 5.10
N SER A 7 17.31 3.42 6.40
CA SER A 7 16.54 4.12 7.42
C SER A 7 17.00 5.57 7.65
N GLU A 8 16.19 6.35 8.38
CA GLU A 8 16.48 7.74 8.76
C GLU A 8 17.82 7.93 9.50
N ASN A 9 18.34 6.88 10.16
CA ASN A 9 19.65 6.89 10.81
C ASN A 9 20.80 7.26 9.84
N HIS A 10 20.58 7.10 8.53
CA HIS A 10 21.55 7.36 7.48
C HIS A 10 21.29 8.66 6.72
N ASN A 11 20.43 9.56 7.21
CA ASN A 11 20.09 10.81 6.52
C ASN A 11 21.32 11.64 6.13
N LYS A 12 22.38 11.70 6.97
CA LYS A 12 23.63 12.40 6.65
C LYS A 12 24.39 11.79 5.46
N ALA A 13 24.34 10.46 5.30
CA ALA A 13 24.96 9.78 4.18
C ALA A 13 24.10 9.94 2.92
N MET A 14 22.79 9.79 3.06
CA MET A 14 21.83 9.99 1.98
C MET A 14 21.84 11.42 1.43
N GLU A 15 22.07 12.43 2.26
CA GLU A 15 22.24 13.83 1.81
C GLU A 15 23.43 13.98 0.86
N LYS A 16 24.52 13.24 1.08
CA LYS A 16 25.67 13.22 0.15
C LYS A 16 25.35 12.50 -1.15
N VAL A 17 24.58 11.41 -1.08
CA VAL A 17 24.19 10.61 -2.25
C VAL A 17 23.24 11.39 -3.16
N LEU A 18 22.26 12.09 -2.58
CA LEU A 18 21.22 12.81 -3.31
C LEU A 18 21.55 14.27 -3.58
N GLY A 19 22.56 14.84 -2.90
CA GLY A 19 22.93 16.25 -3.04
C GLY A 19 21.92 17.21 -2.41
N GLU A 20 21.02 16.71 -1.56
CA GLU A 20 19.98 17.51 -0.90
C GLU A 20 19.71 17.00 0.52
N LYS A 21 19.28 17.90 1.40
CA LYS A 21 18.98 17.56 2.79
C LYS A 21 17.80 16.59 2.89
N ILE A 22 17.96 15.52 3.66
CA ILE A 22 16.86 14.59 3.93
C ILE A 22 15.98 15.13 5.05
N THR A 23 14.94 15.87 4.66
CA THR A 23 13.86 16.31 5.54
C THR A 23 12.86 15.18 5.79
N PRO A 24 11.93 15.28 6.77
CA PRO A 24 10.84 14.31 6.91
C PRO A 24 10.03 14.15 5.62
N TYR A 25 9.74 15.27 4.93
CA TYR A 25 9.12 15.24 3.61
C TYR A 25 9.93 14.40 2.62
N LYS A 26 11.24 14.67 2.50
CA LYS A 26 12.11 13.92 1.59
C LYS A 26 12.17 12.43 1.97
N ASN A 27 12.23 12.10 3.26
CA ASN A 27 12.20 10.72 3.71
C ASN A 27 10.91 10.02 3.30
N ALA A 28 9.74 10.65 3.48
CA ALA A 28 8.46 10.12 2.99
C ALA A 28 8.48 9.91 1.47
N GLN A 29 9.09 10.82 0.70
CA GLN A 29 9.23 10.64 -0.74
C GLN A 29 10.16 9.47 -1.13
N LEU A 30 11.13 9.13 -0.27
CA LEU A 30 12.07 8.01 -0.44
C LEU A 30 11.48 6.65 -0.03
N GLN A 31 10.24 6.61 0.46
CA GLN A 31 9.51 5.36 0.69
C GLN A 31 9.01 4.70 -0.61
N ARG A 32 9.18 5.35 -1.76
CA ARG A 32 8.81 4.78 -3.08
C ARG A 32 9.63 3.53 -3.37
N VAL A 33 8.93 2.44 -3.65
CA VAL A 33 9.49 1.17 -4.11
C VAL A 33 9.06 0.88 -5.55
N PRO A 34 9.86 0.14 -6.34
CA PRO A 34 9.47 -0.18 -7.71
C PRO A 34 8.33 -1.19 -7.76
N PHE A 35 7.35 -0.93 -8.63
CA PHE A 35 6.33 -1.88 -9.06
C PHE A 35 6.37 -1.99 -10.59
N PHE A 36 6.61 -3.19 -11.10
CA PHE A 36 6.65 -3.49 -12.53
C PHE A 36 5.70 -4.63 -12.81
N LEU A 37 4.84 -4.45 -13.82
CA LEU A 37 3.86 -5.44 -14.21
C LEU A 37 3.98 -5.68 -15.73
N HIS A 38 4.41 -6.88 -16.10
CA HIS A 38 4.48 -7.31 -17.49
C HIS A 38 3.26 -8.18 -17.83
N VAL A 39 2.38 -7.67 -18.69
CA VAL A 39 1.16 -8.36 -19.12
C VAL A 39 1.25 -8.70 -20.61
N PRO A 40 1.29 -9.99 -21.00
CA PRO A 40 1.36 -10.39 -22.40
C PRO A 40 0.22 -9.80 -23.24
N GLY A 41 0.56 -9.23 -24.39
CA GLY A 41 -0.42 -8.63 -25.32
C GLY A 41 -0.94 -7.25 -24.92
N VAL A 42 -0.48 -6.69 -23.79
CA VAL A 42 -0.85 -5.33 -23.35
C VAL A 42 0.32 -4.37 -23.57
N LYS A 43 0.01 -3.17 -24.09
CA LYS A 43 1.00 -2.11 -24.28
C LYS A 43 1.42 -1.54 -22.92
N GLY A 44 2.71 -1.58 -22.62
CA GLY A 44 3.28 -0.97 -21.42
C GLY A 44 3.43 0.54 -21.50
N GLY A 45 3.93 1.13 -20.41
CA GLY A 45 4.22 2.56 -20.29
C GLY A 45 4.65 2.90 -18.86
N VAL A 46 4.94 4.18 -18.62
CA VAL A 46 5.12 4.70 -17.26
C VAL A 46 3.76 5.18 -16.77
N ASN A 47 3.29 4.65 -15.64
CA ASN A 47 2.09 5.11 -14.96
C ASN A 47 2.50 5.92 -13.73
N HIS A 48 2.04 7.17 -13.64
CA HIS A 48 2.36 8.10 -12.55
C HIS A 48 1.30 8.13 -11.44
N THR A 49 0.26 7.31 -11.54
CA THR A 49 -0.76 7.14 -10.50
C THR A 49 -0.12 6.77 -9.17
N TYR A 50 -0.51 7.47 -8.11
CA TYR A 50 -0.07 7.14 -6.75
C TYR A 50 -0.82 5.89 -6.28
N GLY A 51 -0.09 4.92 -5.76
CA GLY A 51 -0.63 3.66 -5.24
C GLY A 51 0.27 3.06 -4.17
N GLY A 52 -0.30 2.19 -3.35
CA GLY A 52 0.37 1.42 -2.32
C GLY A 52 0.35 -0.07 -2.62
N GLU A 53 1.02 -0.85 -1.77
CA GLU A 53 1.10 -2.31 -1.93
C GLU A 53 -0.26 -3.01 -1.80
N ILE A 54 -1.19 -2.41 -1.03
CA ILE A 54 -2.55 -2.92 -0.85
C ILE A 54 -3.37 -2.94 -2.15
N ASP A 55 -2.95 -2.16 -3.15
CA ASP A 55 -3.62 -2.03 -4.45
C ASP A 55 -3.24 -3.15 -5.43
N VAL A 56 -2.19 -3.93 -5.12
CA VAL A 56 -1.71 -4.99 -6.01
C VAL A 56 -2.74 -6.10 -6.18
N VAL A 57 -3.35 -6.57 -5.09
CA VAL A 57 -4.34 -7.67 -5.14
C VAL A 57 -5.55 -7.33 -6.02
N PRO A 58 -6.28 -6.22 -5.81
CA PRO A 58 -7.41 -5.88 -6.69
C PRO A 58 -6.98 -5.68 -8.14
N THR A 59 -5.81 -5.07 -8.39
CA THR A 59 -5.26 -4.91 -9.74
C THR A 59 -5.06 -6.27 -10.43
N LEU A 60 -4.46 -7.25 -9.75
CA LEU A 60 -4.21 -8.58 -10.30
C LEU A 60 -5.50 -9.36 -10.52
N LEU A 61 -6.47 -9.27 -9.60
CA LEU A 61 -7.78 -9.92 -9.75
C LEU A 61 -8.51 -9.44 -11.00
N HIS A 62 -8.55 -8.11 -11.22
CA HIS A 62 -9.19 -7.54 -12.40
C HIS A 62 -8.47 -7.91 -13.70
N LEU A 63 -7.14 -7.98 -13.71
CA LEU A 63 -6.37 -8.42 -14.88
C LEU A 63 -6.67 -9.86 -15.31
N VAL A 64 -7.00 -10.74 -14.36
CA VAL A 64 -7.40 -12.12 -14.65
C VAL A 64 -8.93 -12.29 -14.78
N GLY A 65 -9.69 -11.20 -14.78
CA GLY A 65 -11.14 -11.20 -14.99
C GLY A 65 -11.96 -11.65 -13.79
N ILE A 66 -11.42 -11.58 -12.58
CA ILE A 66 -12.14 -11.88 -11.34
C ILE A 66 -12.73 -10.57 -10.79
N ASP A 67 -14.05 -10.55 -10.58
CA ASP A 67 -14.72 -9.47 -9.86
C ASP A 67 -14.35 -9.56 -8.37
N SER A 68 -13.77 -8.48 -7.81
CA SER A 68 -13.31 -8.45 -6.43
C SER A 68 -14.25 -7.73 -5.46
N LYS A 69 -15.46 -7.35 -5.89
CA LYS A 69 -16.38 -6.50 -5.13
C LYS A 69 -16.77 -7.05 -3.76
N GLU A 70 -16.95 -8.36 -3.65
CA GLU A 70 -17.39 -9.00 -2.40
C GLU A 70 -16.22 -9.31 -1.44
N TYR A 71 -14.97 -9.20 -1.89
CA TYR A 71 -13.82 -9.38 -1.02
C TYR A 71 -13.63 -8.17 -0.10
N VAL A 72 -13.30 -8.44 1.17
CA VAL A 72 -12.86 -7.40 2.10
C VAL A 72 -11.44 -6.98 1.73
N GLN A 73 -11.32 -5.90 0.96
CA GLN A 73 -10.06 -5.31 0.50
C GLN A 73 -10.07 -3.79 0.76
N PHE A 74 -8.89 -3.23 1.02
CA PHE A 74 -8.73 -1.80 1.29
C PHE A 74 -8.06 -1.04 0.15
N GLY A 75 -7.33 -1.73 -0.72
CA GLY A 75 -6.78 -1.14 -1.93
C GLY A 75 -7.79 -1.11 -3.07
N THR A 76 -7.45 -0.37 -4.12
CA THR A 76 -8.22 -0.29 -5.37
C THR A 76 -7.35 -0.66 -6.56
N ASP A 77 -7.96 -1.09 -7.66
CA ASP A 77 -7.24 -1.43 -8.89
C ASP A 77 -6.49 -0.22 -9.48
N LEU A 78 -5.16 -0.30 -9.55
CA LEU A 78 -4.25 0.73 -10.05
C LEU A 78 -4.50 1.14 -11.51
N LEU A 79 -5.16 0.27 -12.28
CA LEU A 79 -5.48 0.51 -13.69
C LEU A 79 -6.90 1.07 -13.88
N SER A 80 -7.69 1.14 -12.81
CA SER A 80 -9.02 1.74 -12.82
C SER A 80 -8.93 3.27 -12.91
N LYS A 81 -9.90 3.88 -13.60
CA LYS A 81 -10.07 5.34 -13.63
C LYS A 81 -10.52 5.89 -12.28
N ASP A 82 -11.14 5.05 -11.46
CA ASP A 82 -11.67 5.40 -10.14
C ASP A 82 -10.70 5.01 -9.01
N HIS A 83 -9.44 4.69 -9.35
CA HIS A 83 -8.40 4.35 -8.37
C HIS A 83 -8.20 5.46 -7.34
N ASP A 84 -8.15 5.08 -6.07
CA ASP A 84 -7.87 5.99 -4.97
C ASP A 84 -6.37 6.27 -4.81
N GLN A 85 -5.99 7.53 -5.02
CA GLN A 85 -4.59 7.94 -4.99
C GLN A 85 -4.10 8.40 -3.61
N VAL A 86 -4.82 8.09 -2.53
CA VAL A 86 -4.39 8.38 -1.15
C VAL A 86 -3.68 7.16 -0.58
N VAL A 87 -2.35 7.23 -0.51
CA VAL A 87 -1.51 6.12 -0.04
C VAL A 87 -1.29 6.25 1.47
N ALA A 88 -1.89 5.35 2.24
CA ALA A 88 -1.72 5.27 3.68
C ALA A 88 -0.35 4.67 4.07
N PHE A 89 0.31 5.26 5.06
CA PHE A 89 1.42 4.65 5.78
C PHE A 89 0.93 4.03 7.10
N ARG A 90 1.61 2.98 7.57
CA ARG A 90 1.20 2.21 8.76
C ARG A 90 1.13 3.03 10.05
N ASN A 91 1.91 4.10 10.15
CA ASN A 91 1.91 5.03 11.30
C ASN A 91 0.79 6.09 11.21
N GLY A 92 -0.08 6.01 10.19
CA GLY A 92 -1.19 6.95 9.96
C GLY A 92 -0.81 8.15 9.09
N ASP A 93 0.45 8.32 8.71
CA ASP A 93 0.86 9.28 7.69
C ASP A 93 0.29 8.89 6.32
N TYR A 94 0.32 9.81 5.35
CA TYR A 94 -0.13 9.51 4.00
C TYR A 94 0.55 10.38 2.96
N VAL A 95 0.52 9.92 1.71
CA VAL A 95 0.90 10.67 0.52
C VAL A 95 -0.23 10.60 -0.50
N SER A 96 -0.54 11.73 -1.14
CA SER A 96 -1.45 11.82 -2.29
C SER A 96 -0.90 12.78 -3.34
N PRO A 97 -1.46 12.87 -4.55
CA PRO A 97 -0.98 13.79 -5.60
C PRO A 97 -0.94 15.27 -5.18
N LYS A 98 -1.79 15.66 -4.21
CA LYS A 98 -1.85 17.03 -3.69
C LYS A 98 -1.16 17.20 -2.36
N TYR A 99 -1.35 16.26 -1.43
CA TYR A 99 -1.00 16.44 -0.03
C TYR A 99 -0.18 15.29 0.52
N THR A 100 0.84 15.62 1.30
CA THR A 100 1.60 14.67 2.10
C THR A 100 1.43 15.04 3.57
N SER A 101 0.97 14.10 4.40
CA SER A 101 0.85 14.29 5.85
C SER A 101 1.90 13.46 6.57
N ILE A 102 2.74 14.11 7.36
CA ILE A 102 3.83 13.48 8.11
C ILE A 102 3.81 14.03 9.54
N ASP A 103 3.65 13.15 10.53
CA ASP A 103 3.71 13.50 11.95
C ASP A 103 2.79 14.70 12.29
N GLY A 104 1.56 14.64 11.79
CA GLY A 104 0.52 15.66 11.98
C GLY A 104 0.72 16.97 11.21
N LYS A 105 1.80 17.12 10.45
CA LYS A 105 2.08 18.26 9.56
C LYS A 105 1.61 17.95 8.15
N TYR A 106 1.37 18.99 7.35
CA TYR A 106 0.90 18.88 5.98
C TYR A 106 1.85 19.63 5.04
N TYR A 107 2.05 19.03 3.87
CA TYR A 107 2.94 19.51 2.82
C TYR A 107 2.21 19.45 1.47
N ASP A 108 2.48 20.39 0.58
CA ASP A 108 2.17 20.23 -0.84
C ASP A 108 3.07 19.11 -1.42
N THR A 109 2.48 18.10 -2.05
CA THR A 109 3.25 16.94 -2.53
C THR A 109 4.15 17.27 -3.74
N ASN A 110 3.88 18.34 -4.47
CA ASN A 110 4.68 18.69 -5.66
C ASN A 110 5.89 19.54 -5.26
N THR A 111 5.71 20.46 -4.32
CA THR A 111 6.78 21.39 -3.91
C THR A 111 7.52 20.94 -2.65
N GLY A 112 6.89 20.13 -1.79
CA GLY A 112 7.41 19.79 -0.47
C GLY A 112 7.34 20.91 0.55
N GLU A 113 6.70 22.03 0.21
CA GLU A 113 6.50 23.15 1.12
C GLU A 113 5.43 22.84 2.16
N ARG A 114 5.65 23.32 3.39
CA ARG A 114 4.69 23.15 4.47
C ARG A 114 3.48 24.04 4.23
N ILE A 115 2.29 23.46 4.38
CA ILE A 115 1.01 24.15 4.21
C ILE A 115 0.17 24.07 5.47
N THR A 116 -0.79 24.98 5.59
CA THR A 116 -1.88 24.85 6.57
C THR A 116 -2.85 23.78 6.10
N ALA A 117 -3.34 22.95 7.03
CA ALA A 117 -4.25 21.86 6.72
C ALA A 117 -5.57 22.37 6.12
N THR A 118 -5.84 22.02 4.86
CA THR A 118 -7.14 22.21 4.21
C THR A 118 -8.14 21.17 4.71
N ASP A 119 -9.43 21.39 4.48
CA ASP A 119 -10.46 20.41 4.85
C ASP A 119 -10.35 19.12 4.04
N GLU A 120 -9.92 19.20 2.77
CA GLU A 120 -9.60 18.04 1.92
C GLU A 120 -8.44 17.23 2.53
N ALA A 121 -7.35 17.88 2.92
CA ALA A 121 -6.20 17.21 3.53
C ALA A 121 -6.55 16.52 4.86
N LYS A 122 -7.45 17.12 5.66
CA LYS A 122 -7.97 16.50 6.90
C LYS A 122 -8.92 15.33 6.59
N ALA A 123 -9.74 15.44 5.54
CA ALA A 123 -10.61 14.35 5.10
C ALA A 123 -9.80 13.13 4.68
N TYR A 124 -8.69 13.31 3.94
CA TYR A 124 -7.75 12.24 3.62
C TYR A 124 -7.13 11.63 4.88
N LYS A 125 -6.70 12.44 5.86
CA LYS A 125 -6.18 11.93 7.13
C LYS A 125 -7.21 11.07 7.87
N LYS A 126 -8.47 11.50 7.89
CA LYS A 126 -9.57 10.76 8.53
C LYS A 126 -9.85 9.44 7.80
N LYS A 127 -9.83 9.46 6.46
CA LYS A 127 -9.98 8.27 5.62
C LYS A 127 -8.89 7.24 5.94
N VAL A 128 -7.62 7.66 5.88
CA VAL A 128 -6.45 6.82 6.21
C VAL A 128 -6.56 6.21 7.60
N GLY A 129 -6.91 7.02 8.61
CA GLY A 129 -7.11 6.51 9.96
C GLY A 129 -8.22 5.46 10.04
N ARG A 130 -9.30 5.64 9.28
CA ARG A 130 -10.42 4.70 9.22
C ARG A 130 -10.06 3.39 8.51
N GLU A 131 -9.33 3.45 7.40
CA GLU A 131 -8.87 2.26 6.67
C GLU A 131 -7.94 1.40 7.52
N LEU A 132 -6.97 2.03 8.20
CA LEU A 132 -6.07 1.34 9.13
C LEU A 132 -6.84 0.69 10.29
N GLU A 133 -7.78 1.43 10.90
CA GLU A 133 -8.63 0.93 11.99
C GLU A 133 -9.46 -0.29 11.55
N LEU A 134 -10.05 -0.23 10.35
CA LEU A 134 -10.85 -1.33 9.81
C LEU A 134 -9.98 -2.55 9.48
N SER A 135 -8.81 -2.34 8.90
CA SER A 135 -7.85 -3.41 8.64
C SER A 135 -7.43 -4.11 9.94
N ASP A 136 -7.14 -3.34 10.98
CA ASP A 136 -6.79 -3.87 12.30
C ASP A 136 -7.94 -4.67 12.92
N LYS A 137 -9.18 -4.22 12.75
CA LYS A 137 -10.38 -4.96 13.21
C LYS A 137 -10.52 -6.30 12.52
N VAL A 138 -10.31 -6.37 11.21
CA VAL A 138 -10.36 -7.65 10.46
C VAL A 138 -9.36 -8.64 11.05
N LEU A 139 -8.12 -8.19 11.28
CA LEU A 139 -7.05 -9.03 11.80
C LEU A 139 -7.27 -9.42 13.27
N TYR A 140 -7.41 -8.45 14.17
CA TYR A 140 -7.52 -8.71 15.61
C TYR A 140 -8.83 -9.38 16.00
N GLY A 141 -9.91 -9.16 15.24
CA GLY A 141 -11.17 -9.84 15.44
C GLY A 141 -11.25 -11.21 14.75
N ASP A 142 -10.28 -11.53 13.90
CA ASP A 142 -10.32 -12.70 13.01
C ASP A 142 -11.70 -12.80 12.33
N LEU A 143 -12.09 -11.66 11.71
CA LEU A 143 -13.47 -11.41 11.27
C LEU A 143 -13.83 -12.16 9.98
N LEU A 144 -12.83 -12.56 9.20
CA LEU A 144 -13.07 -13.30 7.95
C LEU A 144 -13.71 -14.68 8.21
N ARG A 145 -13.58 -15.26 9.41
CA ARG A 145 -14.29 -16.49 9.79
C ARG A 145 -15.81 -16.38 9.73
N PHE A 146 -16.34 -15.17 9.85
CA PHE A 146 -17.77 -14.89 9.85
C PHE A 146 -18.27 -14.38 8.49
N ASN A 147 -17.37 -14.15 7.54
CA ASN A 147 -17.71 -13.71 6.20
C ASN A 147 -17.81 -14.92 5.25
N LYS A 148 -19.01 -15.20 4.76
CA LYS A 148 -19.24 -16.27 3.79
C LYS A 148 -19.47 -15.65 2.41
N LEU A 149 -18.57 -15.95 1.48
CA LEU A 149 -18.71 -15.56 0.07
C LEU A 149 -19.10 -16.80 -0.73
N ASP A 150 -20.04 -16.65 -1.66
CA ASP A 150 -20.56 -17.77 -2.45
C ASP A 150 -19.47 -18.37 -3.38
N ASP A 151 -18.52 -17.55 -3.82
CA ASP A 151 -17.40 -17.91 -4.70
C ASP A 151 -16.12 -18.30 -3.95
N PHE A 152 -16.10 -18.20 -2.61
CA PHE A 152 -14.92 -18.52 -1.81
C PHE A 152 -15.11 -19.79 -0.99
N LYS A 153 -14.31 -20.81 -1.30
CA LYS A 153 -14.22 -22.02 -0.47
C LYS A 153 -13.24 -21.77 0.67
N PRO A 154 -13.65 -21.88 1.94
CA PRO A 154 -12.73 -21.73 3.07
C PRO A 154 -11.54 -22.67 2.95
N VAL A 155 -10.34 -22.11 3.15
CA VAL A 155 -9.09 -22.87 3.11
C VAL A 155 -9.02 -23.77 4.34
N ASP A 156 -8.69 -25.04 4.13
CA ASP A 156 -8.36 -25.98 5.21
C ASP A 156 -6.83 -26.09 5.30
N PRO A 157 -6.18 -25.44 6.30
CA PRO A 157 -4.73 -25.42 6.39
C PRO A 157 -4.10 -26.81 6.57
N SER A 158 -4.84 -27.78 7.13
CA SER A 158 -4.32 -29.14 7.36
C SER A 158 -4.03 -29.92 6.08
N LYS A 159 -4.57 -29.46 4.94
CA LYS A 159 -4.33 -30.04 3.62
C LYS A 159 -3.03 -29.56 2.98
N TYR A 160 -2.30 -28.63 3.61
CA TYR A 160 -1.08 -28.05 3.07
C TYR A 160 0.09 -28.37 4.01
N MET A 161 1.13 -29.01 3.47
CA MET A 161 2.38 -29.28 4.17
C MET A 161 3.55 -28.79 3.32
N TYR A 162 4.46 -28.05 3.93
CA TYR A 162 5.68 -27.56 3.29
C TYR A 162 6.88 -28.28 3.90
N GLY A 163 7.74 -28.85 3.06
CA GLY A 163 8.91 -29.64 3.48
C GLY A 163 8.99 -30.96 2.72
N LYS A 164 10.12 -31.67 2.86
CA LYS A 164 10.19 -33.06 2.44
C LYS A 164 9.50 -33.92 3.50
N ASP A 165 8.77 -34.94 3.08
CA ASP A 165 8.34 -36.00 3.98
C ASP A 165 9.56 -36.49 4.76
N GLN A 166 9.47 -36.59 6.08
CA GLN A 166 10.50 -37.29 6.83
C GLN A 166 10.48 -38.73 6.34
N GLU A 167 11.47 -39.12 5.54
CA GLU A 167 11.79 -40.53 5.35
C GLU A 167 11.96 -41.09 6.75
N THR A 168 10.98 -41.89 7.17
CA THR A 168 11.07 -42.63 8.42
C THR A 168 12.22 -43.59 8.24
N GLU A 169 13.37 -43.29 8.84
CA GLU A 169 14.49 -44.23 8.94
C GLU A 169 13.91 -45.53 9.51
N LYS A 170 13.96 -46.59 8.70
CA LYS A 170 13.60 -47.95 9.08
C LYS A 170 14.68 -48.60 9.92
#